data_AF-A0A661AQ62-F1
#
_entry.id   AF-A0A661AQ62-F1
#
_cell.length_a   1.000
_cell.length_b   1.000
_cell.length_c   1.000
_cell.angle_alpha   90.00
_cell.angle_beta   90.00
_cell.angle_gamma   90.00
#
_symmetry.space_group_name_H-M   'P 1'
#
loop_
_entity.id
_entity.type
_entity.pdbx_description
1 polymer ?
#
loop_
_entity_poly.entity_id
_entity_poly.type
_entity_poly.pdbx_seq_one_letter_code
_entity_poly.pdbx_strand_id
1 'polypeptide(L)'
;MNPFNSSVAITVSGGRGLAHQTPTNIAIYDLRGNVVWERSPDRDNRHREMSPTSRTFIWTPDKSIASGIYLIRATMGNQTITKRVVLIR
;
A
#
# COMPACT_ATOMS: atom_id res chain seq x y z
N MET A 1 15.21 19.08 -10.63
CA MET A 1 15.21 18.18 -9.46
C MET A 1 13.84 18.26 -8.82
N ASN A 2 13.18 17.12 -8.58
CA ASN A 2 11.94 17.08 -7.81
C ASN A 2 12.30 17.01 -6.31
N PRO A 3 11.94 18.01 -5.48
CA PRO A 3 12.26 18.05 -4.06
C PRO A 3 11.37 17.16 -3.18
N PHE A 4 10.31 16.56 -3.73
CA PHE A 4 9.43 15.68 -2.98
C PHE A 4 9.82 14.22 -3.24
N ASN A 5 10.44 13.59 -2.24
CA ASN A 5 10.45 12.13 -2.13
C ASN A 5 8.99 11.68 -1.91
N SER A 6 8.20 11.57 -2.98
CA SER A 6 6.76 11.27 -2.93
C SER A 6 6.52 9.80 -2.59
N SER A 7 6.77 9.40 -1.35
CA SER A 7 6.37 8.09 -0.82
C SER A 7 5.03 8.21 -0.08
N VAL A 8 4.13 7.25 -0.26
CA VAL A 8 2.88 7.15 0.48
C VAL A 8 3.03 6.10 1.58
N ALA A 9 2.87 6.51 2.83
CA ALA A 9 2.78 5.60 3.96
C ALA A 9 1.34 5.10 4.14
N ILE A 10 1.16 3.78 4.15
CA ILE A 10 -0.10 3.09 4.31
C ILE A 10 -0.03 2.33 5.62
N THR A 11 -0.76 2.81 6.63
CA THR A 11 -0.84 2.16 7.94
C THR A 11 -2.11 1.35 8.03
N VAL A 12 -1.99 0.06 8.34
CA VAL A 12 -3.14 -0.81 8.61
C VAL A 12 -3.23 -1.09 10.11
N SER A 13 -4.13 -0.39 10.80
CA SER A 13 -4.46 -0.64 12.20
C SER A 13 -5.67 -1.57 12.32
N GLY A 14 -5.50 -2.69 13.04
CA GLY A 14 -6.61 -3.53 13.47
C GLY A 14 -7.08 -3.08 14.86
N GLY A 15 -8.39 -3.14 15.13
CA GLY A 15 -8.96 -2.87 16.45
C GLY A 15 -8.40 -3.82 17.52
N ARG A 16 -8.38 -3.37 18.79
CA ARG A 16 -7.87 -4.13 19.94
C ARG A 16 -8.51 -5.53 19.99
N GLY A 17 -7.67 -6.57 19.99
CA GLY A 17 -8.08 -7.97 20.15
C GLY A 17 -7.89 -8.86 18.92
N LEU A 18 -7.67 -8.30 17.72
CA LEU A 18 -7.47 -9.10 16.51
C LEU A 18 -5.98 -9.21 16.18
N ALA A 19 -5.33 -10.19 16.79
CA ALA A 19 -3.95 -10.61 16.50
C ALA A 19 -3.76 -11.16 15.05
N HIS A 20 -4.71 -10.99 14.13
CA HIS A 20 -4.78 -11.81 12.92
C HIS A 20 -5.21 -11.10 11.62
N GLN A 21 -5.16 -9.77 11.55
CA GLN A 21 -5.54 -9.06 10.32
C GLN A 21 -4.36 -8.30 9.73
N THR A 22 -3.32 -9.04 9.34
CA THR A 22 -2.36 -8.54 8.34
C THR A 22 -3.05 -8.62 6.98
N PRO A 23 -3.01 -7.56 6.15
CA PRO A 23 -3.53 -7.65 4.80
C PRO A 23 -2.85 -8.79 4.04
N THR A 24 -3.65 -9.70 3.49
CA THR A 24 -3.16 -10.76 2.60
C THR A 24 -2.75 -10.19 1.25
N ASN A 25 -3.39 -9.09 0.83
CA ASN A 25 -3.02 -8.35 -0.37
C ASN A 25 -3.16 -6.83 -0.16
N ILE A 26 -2.27 -6.06 -0.81
CA ILE A 26 -2.41 -4.63 -1.02
C ILE A 26 -2.12 -4.35 -2.49
N ALA A 27 -3.06 -3.69 -3.15
CA ALA A 27 -2.91 -3.26 -4.54
C ALA A 27 -3.31 -1.79 -4.67
N ILE A 28 -2.63 -1.08 -5.58
CA ILE A 28 -2.84 0.33 -5.87
C ILE A 28 -3.28 0.44 -7.31
N TYR A 29 -4.35 1.21 -7.52
CA TYR A 29 -5.04 1.37 -8.79
C TYR A 29 -5.05 2.83 -9.21
N ASP A 30 -4.99 3.08 -10.52
CA ASP A 30 -5.40 4.37 -11.07
C ASP A 30 -6.94 4.51 -11.09
N LEU A 31 -7.46 5.69 -11.46
CA LEU A 31 -8.90 5.93 -11.56
C LEU A 31 -9.62 5.10 -12.64
N ARG A 32 -8.87 4.56 -13.60
CA ARG A 32 -9.41 3.69 -14.65
C ARG A 32 -9.51 2.23 -14.18
N GLY A 33 -9.01 1.91 -12.98
CA GLY A 33 -8.98 0.57 -12.43
C GLY A 33 -7.78 -0.27 -12.86
N ASN A 34 -6.75 0.34 -13.47
CA ASN A 34 -5.52 -0.38 -13.79
C ASN A 34 -4.65 -0.52 -12.53
N VAL A 35 -4.08 -1.71 -12.31
CA VAL A 35 -3.11 -1.95 -11.23
C VAL A 35 -1.80 -1.23 -11.56
N VAL A 36 -1.38 -0.30 -10.72
CA VAL A 36 -0.08 0.39 -10.84
C VAL A 36 0.97 -0.18 -9.89
N TRP A 37 0.53 -0.86 -8.84
CA TRP A 37 1.40 -1.59 -7.92
C TRP A 37 0.60 -2.67 -7.19
N GLU A 38 1.19 -3.82 -6.96
CA GLU A 38 0.59 -4.88 -6.15
C GLU A 38 1.67 -5.58 -5.31
N ARG A 39 1.28 -5.95 -4.10
CA ARG A 39 2.12 -6.76 -3.21
C ARG A 39 2.27 -8.16 -3.79
N SER A 40 3.49 -8.54 -4.16
CA SER A 40 3.82 -9.92 -4.51
C SER A 40 4.19 -10.70 -3.24
N PRO A 41 3.43 -11.75 -2.84
CA PRO A 41 3.73 -12.54 -1.65
C PRO A 41 5.11 -13.23 -1.72
N ASP A 42 5.59 -13.58 -2.92
CA ASP A 42 6.86 -14.31 -3.10
C ASP A 42 8.12 -13.42 -3.20
N ARG A 43 7.97 -12.11 -3.45
CA ARG A 43 9.13 -11.20 -3.63
C ARG A 43 9.49 -10.39 -2.38
N ASP A 44 8.71 -10.53 -1.31
CA ASP A 44 8.78 -9.68 -0.11
C ASP A 44 9.94 -10.05 0.85
N ASN A 45 10.80 -11.03 0.50
CA ASN A 45 12.03 -11.34 1.25
C ASN A 45 13.07 -10.19 1.24
N ARG A 46 12.83 -9.10 0.50
CA ARG A 46 13.70 -7.91 0.49
C ARG A 46 13.27 -6.81 1.46
N HIS A 47 12.08 -6.89 2.06
CA HIS A 47 11.65 -6.00 3.14
C HIS A 47 11.62 -6.78 4.45
N ARG A 48 12.81 -7.19 4.90
CA ARG A 48 13.06 -7.83 6.20
C ARG A 48 12.99 -6.83 7.36
N GLU A 49 11.99 -5.96 7.35
CA GLU A 49 11.65 -5.05 8.45
C GLU A 49 10.19 -5.23 8.87
N MET A 50 9.68 -6.47 8.76
CA MET A 50 8.46 -6.83 9.47
C MET A 50 8.82 -7.11 10.92
N SER A 51 8.73 -6.07 11.76
CA SER A 51 8.31 -6.34 13.13
C SER A 51 6.86 -6.84 13.08
N PRO A 52 6.49 -7.92 13.79
CA PRO A 52 5.09 -8.35 13.90
C PRO A 52 4.15 -7.23 14.43
N THR A 53 4.72 -6.14 14.97
CA THR A 53 4.01 -4.96 15.45
C THR A 53 3.93 -3.78 14.47
N SER A 54 4.74 -3.74 13.40
CA SER A 54 4.78 -2.60 12.48
C SER A 54 4.10 -2.95 11.15
N ARG A 55 2.81 -2.63 11.03
CA ARG A 55 1.95 -2.89 9.85
C ARG A 55 1.94 -1.70 8.88
N THR A 56 3.10 -1.10 8.66
CA THR A 56 3.27 0.08 7.80
C THR A 56 3.84 -0.34 6.46
N PHE A 57 3.13 -0.02 5.39
CA PHE A 57 3.57 -0.26 4.02
C PHE A 57 3.95 1.08 3.38
N ILE A 58 5.15 1.17 2.81
CA ILE A 58 5.59 2.38 2.11
C ILE A 58 5.55 2.10 0.62
N TRP A 59 4.65 2.76 -0.09
CA TRP A 59 4.65 2.75 -1.55
C TRP A 59 5.50 3.91 -2.06
N THR A 60 6.58 3.58 -2.74
CA THR A 60 7.40 4.53 -3.50
C THR A 60 7.09 4.33 -4.98
N PRO A 61 6.27 5.20 -5.60
CA PRO A 61 5.90 5.05 -7.00
C PRO A 61 7.12 5.16 -7.92
N ASP A 62 7.13 4.37 -8.99
CA ASP A 62 8.11 4.52 -10.06
C ASP A 62 7.99 5.91 -10.73
N LYS A 63 9.10 6.40 -11.30
CA LYS A 63 9.16 7.73 -11.95
C LYS A 63 8.18 7.88 -13.12
N SER A 64 7.78 6.77 -13.75
CA SER A 64 6.79 6.75 -14.85
C SER A 64 5.34 6.98 -14.39
N ILE A 65 5.04 6.80 -13.10
CA ILE A 65 3.70 7.05 -12.56
C ILE A 65 3.47 8.58 -12.52
N ALA A 66 2.35 9.06 -13.05
CA ALA A 66 2.05 10.50 -13.04
C ALA A 66 1.58 10.98 -11.64
N SER A 67 1.55 12.30 -11.43
CA SER A 67 0.75 12.87 -10.34
C SER A 67 -0.73 12.59 -10.61
N GLY A 68 -1.53 12.33 -9.56
CA GLY A 68 -2.94 12.01 -9.73
C GLY A 68 -3.59 11.34 -8.54
N ILE A 69 -4.83 10.91 -8.72
CA ILE A 69 -5.59 10.18 -7.70
C ILE A 69 -5.39 8.68 -7.90
N TYR A 70 -5.14 7.98 -6.80
CA TYR A 70 -4.98 6.54 -6.76
C TYR A 70 -5.88 5.92 -5.70
N LEU A 71 -6.29 4.67 -5.93
CA LEU A 71 -7.07 3.89 -4.99
C LEU A 71 -6.21 2.77 -4.43
N ILE A 72 -6.11 2.69 -3.11
CA ILE A 72 -5.44 1.61 -2.39
C ILE A 72 -6.52 0.61 -1.97
N ARG A 73 -6.38 -0.64 -2.38
CA ARG A 73 -7.21 -1.76 -1.93
C ARG A 73 -6.38 -2.67 -1.02
N ALA A 74 -6.84 -2.85 0.21
CA ALA A 74 -6.27 -3.81 1.16
C ALA A 74 -7.29 -4.92 1.44
N THR A 75 -6.87 -6.17 1.32
CA THR A 75 -7.71 -7.34 1.60
C THR A 75 -7.24 -8.04 2.86
N MET A 76 -8.17 -8.37 3.77
CA MET A 76 -7.94 -8.98 5.07
C MET A 76 -8.94 -10.14 5.25
N GLY A 77 -8.55 -11.35 4.85
CA GLY A 77 -9.49 -12.47 4.81
C GLY A 77 -10.67 -12.18 3.88
N ASN A 78 -11.89 -12.12 4.43
CA ASN A 78 -13.12 -11.79 3.68
C ASN A 78 -13.43 -10.28 3.61
N GLN A 79 -12.63 -9.43 4.27
CA GLN A 79 -12.84 -7.99 4.26
C GLN A 79 -11.96 -7.31 3.23
N THR A 80 -12.50 -6.27 2.59
CA THR A 80 -11.75 -5.38 1.70
C THR A 80 -11.95 -3.94 2.12
N ILE A 81 -10.86 -3.19 2.23
CA ILE A 81 -10.87 -1.76 2.50
C ILE A 81 -10.31 -1.04 1.27
N THR A 82 -10.99 0.02 0.86
CA THR A 82 -10.50 0.92 -0.20
C THR A 82 -10.27 2.31 0.36
N LYS A 83 -9.12 2.91 0.06
CA LYS A 83 -8.79 4.30 0.39
C LYS A 83 -8.36 5.05 -0.86
N ARG A 84 -8.71 6.34 -0.93
CA ARG A 84 -8.25 7.26 -1.97
C ARG A 84 -7.00 8.00 -1.49
N VAL A 85 -6.00 8.15 -2.33
CA VAL A 85 -4.80 8.97 -2.09
C VAL A 85 -4.53 9.88 -3.29
N VAL A 86 -3.90 11.01 -3.05
CA VAL A 86 -3.41 11.91 -4.08
C VAL A 86 -1.88 11.84 -4.08
N LEU A 87 -1.31 11.49 -5.22
CA LEU A 87 0.12 11.56 -5.46
C LEU A 87 0.44 12.89 -6.13
N ILE A 88 1.31 13.67 -5.49
CA ILE A 88 1.85 14.92 -6.02
C ILE A 88 3.36 14.74 -6.17
N ARG A 89 3.88 15.11 -7.32
CA ARG A 89 5.30 15.17 -7.65
C ARG A 89 5.66 16.58 -8.07
#